data_AF-A0A356U7P5-F1
#
_entry.id   AF-A0A356U7P5-F1
#
_cell.length_a   1.000
_cell.length_b   1.000
_cell.length_c   1.000
_cell.angle_alpha   90.00
_cell.angle_beta   90.00
_cell.angle_gamma   90.00
#
_symmetry.space_group_name_H-M   'P 1'
#
loop_
_entity.id
_entity.type
_entity.pdbx_description
1 polymer ?
#
loop_
_entity_poly.entity_id
_entity_poly.type
_entity_poly.pdbx_seq_one_letter_code
_entity_poly.pdbx_strand_id
1 'polypeptide(L)'
;MDRLKHLNHFYDTLMELRSKTGTRILATCNIQMEWPQQGVYFFFEPGELRDNGKQMRVVRVGVSKYSESPQSPLWDRLREHRGTISGKFSGGGNHRISNFRYHVGSALIN
;
A
#
# COMPACT_ATOMS: atom_id res chain seq x y z
N MET A 1 2.95 -22.67 -17.67
CA MET A 1 3.53 -21.54 -16.91
C MET A 1 3.80 -22.00 -15.50
N ASP A 2 5.02 -21.82 -14.99
CA ASP A 2 5.37 -22.17 -13.61
C ASP A 2 5.05 -21.01 -12.67
N ARG A 3 4.00 -21.18 -11.85
CA ARG A 3 3.54 -20.19 -10.85
C ARG A 3 4.65 -19.82 -9.87
N LEU A 4 5.45 -20.79 -9.42
CA LEU A 4 6.48 -20.55 -8.41
C LEU A 4 7.61 -19.69 -9.00
N LYS A 5 8.01 -19.98 -10.24
CA LYS A 5 8.99 -19.17 -10.98
C LYS A 5 8.54 -17.71 -11.11
N HIS A 6 7.28 -17.47 -11.52
CA HIS A 6 6.74 -16.12 -11.65
C HIS A 6 6.67 -15.40 -10.29
N LEU A 7 6.28 -16.11 -9.24
CA LEU A 7 6.23 -15.54 -7.89
C LEU A 7 7.62 -15.13 -7.42
N ASN A 8 8.65 -15.97 -7.63
CA ASN A 8 10.02 -15.62 -7.27
C ASN A 8 10.50 -14.40 -8.03
N HIS A 9 10.29 -14.36 -9.36
CA HIS A 9 10.65 -13.20 -10.17
C HIS A 9 9.97 -11.91 -9.69
N PHE A 10 8.68 -11.97 -9.36
CA PHE A 10 7.96 -10.83 -8.78
C PHE A 10 8.63 -10.30 -7.51
N TYR A 11 9.01 -11.18 -6.58
CA TYR A 11 9.67 -10.76 -5.34
C TYR A 11 11.11 -10.28 -5.56
N ASP A 12 11.81 -10.79 -6.56
CA ASP A 12 13.12 -10.28 -6.97
C ASP A 12 13.00 -8.82 -7.47
N THR A 13 11.98 -8.55 -8.30
CA THR A 13 11.64 -7.17 -8.73
C THR A 13 11.29 -6.27 -7.54
N LEU A 14 10.55 -6.78 -6.55
CA LEU A 14 10.24 -6.02 -5.34
C LEU A 14 11.49 -5.72 -4.50
N MET A 15 12.45 -6.64 -4.43
CA MET A 15 13.72 -6.39 -3.73
C MET A 15 14.53 -5.30 -4.43
N GLU A 16 14.57 -5.31 -5.76
CA GLU A 16 15.20 -4.24 -6.54
C GLU A 16 14.49 -2.89 -6.34
N LEU A 17 13.16 -2.88 -6.35
CA LEU A 17 12.39 -1.65 -6.08
C LEU A 17 12.67 -1.12 -4.66
N ARG A 18 12.75 -2.03 -3.67
CA ARG A 18 13.04 -1.69 -2.28
C ARG A 18 14.44 -1.11 -2.12
N SER A 19 15.45 -1.61 -2.84
CA SER A 19 16.81 -1.05 -2.76
C SER A 19 16.88 0.38 -3.31
N LYS A 20 16.01 0.72 -4.27
CA LYS A 20 15.93 2.07 -4.86
C LYS A 20 15.08 3.06 -4.06
N THR A 21 13.97 2.60 -3.46
CA THR A 21 12.94 3.48 -2.88
C THR A 21 12.76 3.33 -1.37
N GLY A 22 13.31 2.27 -0.78
CA GLY A 22 13.08 1.88 0.60
C GLY A 22 11.67 1.35 0.86
N THR A 23 11.32 1.27 2.15
CA THR A 23 9.96 0.95 2.61
C THR A 23 9.49 2.06 3.54
N ARG A 24 8.19 2.36 3.53
CA ARG A 24 7.60 3.43 4.34
C ARG A 24 6.46 2.90 5.20
N ILE A 25 6.36 3.38 6.44
CA ILE A 25 5.19 3.11 7.29
C ILE A 25 4.11 4.10 6.91
N LEU A 26 2.96 3.61 6.45
CA LEU A 26 1.89 4.47 5.93
C LEU A 26 1.43 5.53 6.95
N ALA A 27 1.40 5.19 8.24
CA ALA A 27 1.01 6.10 9.32
C ALA A 27 1.92 7.34 9.44
N THR A 28 3.20 7.24 9.08
CA THR A 28 4.18 8.34 9.19
C THR A 28 4.40 9.08 7.86
N CYS A 29 3.88 8.55 6.77
CA CYS A 29 3.95 9.18 5.45
C CYS A 29 3.16 10.49 5.43
N ASN A 30 3.55 11.47 4.62
CA ASN A 30 2.78 12.71 4.42
C ASN A 30 2.99 13.29 2.99
N ILE A 31 2.26 14.36 2.66
CA ILE A 31 2.28 14.97 1.31
C ILE A 31 3.62 15.60 0.93
N GLN A 32 4.46 15.96 1.90
CA GLN A 32 5.76 16.61 1.66
C GLN A 32 6.85 15.62 1.22
N MET A 33 6.58 14.32 1.33
CA MET A 33 7.48 13.30 0.79
C MET A 33 7.40 13.25 -0.73
N GLU A 34 8.45 12.72 -1.35
CA GLU A 34 8.45 12.49 -2.79
C GLU A 34 7.54 11.31 -3.14
N TRP A 35 6.48 11.61 -3.89
CA TRP A 35 5.51 10.66 -4.40
C TRP A 35 5.46 10.70 -5.93
N PRO A 36 5.54 9.54 -6.59
CA PRO A 36 5.23 9.44 -8.02
C PRO A 36 3.84 10.02 -8.35
N GLN A 37 3.69 10.55 -9.57
CA GLN A 37 2.38 10.98 -10.08
C GLN A 37 1.43 9.81 -10.34
N GLN A 38 1.96 8.59 -10.50
CA GLN A 38 1.15 7.39 -10.55
C GLN A 38 1.99 6.16 -10.27
N GLY A 39 1.35 5.04 -9.98
CA GLY A 39 2.02 3.76 -9.93
C GLY A 39 1.24 2.69 -9.18
N VAL A 40 1.96 1.62 -8.90
CA VAL A 40 1.50 0.48 -8.10
C VAL A 40 2.16 0.56 -6.73
N TYR A 41 1.39 0.25 -5.68
CA TYR A 41 1.89 0.13 -4.31
C TYR A 41 1.59 -1.25 -3.74
N PHE A 42 2.46 -1.69 -2.84
CA PHE A 42 2.43 -3.00 -2.21
C PHE A 42 2.42 -2.82 -0.70
N PHE A 43 1.41 -3.36 -0.02
CA PHE A 43 1.41 -3.40 1.44
C PHE A 43 1.95 -4.72 1.96
N PHE A 44 2.61 -4.60 3.11
CA PHE A 44 3.15 -5.67 3.92
C PHE A 44 2.64 -5.46 5.34
N GLU A 45 2.35 -6.54 6.06
CA GLU A 45 1.94 -6.49 7.46
C GLU A 45 2.93 -7.28 8.33
N PRO A 46 3.32 -6.76 9.51
CA PRO A 46 4.19 -7.49 10.41
C PRO A 46 3.64 -8.88 10.74
N GLY A 47 4.48 -9.91 10.62
CA GLY A 47 4.10 -11.31 10.83
C GLY A 47 3.60 -12.03 9.59
N GLU A 48 3.23 -11.31 8.53
CA GLU A 48 2.83 -11.92 7.26
C GLU A 48 4.06 -12.24 6.41
N LEU A 49 4.50 -13.49 6.47
CA LEU A 49 5.66 -13.99 5.74
C LEU A 49 5.24 -14.87 4.56
N ARG A 50 6.10 -14.94 3.55
CA ARG A 50 5.99 -15.96 2.50
C ARG A 50 6.18 -17.35 3.12
N ASP A 51 5.77 -18.39 2.40
CA ASP A 51 5.94 -19.81 2.79
C ASP A 51 7.39 -20.21 3.13
N ASN A 52 8.37 -19.44 2.65
CA ASN A 52 9.78 -19.64 2.98
C ASN A 52 10.21 -19.09 4.36
N GLY A 53 9.34 -18.35 5.06
CA GLY A 53 9.59 -17.75 6.38
C GLY A 53 10.62 -16.63 6.41
N LYS A 54 11.12 -16.16 5.25
CA LYS A 54 12.25 -15.21 5.17
C LYS A 54 11.86 -13.82 4.67
N GLN A 55 10.87 -13.75 3.79
CA GLN A 55 10.46 -12.52 3.13
C GLN A 55 9.04 -12.14 3.54
N MET A 56 8.80 -10.85 3.77
CA MET A 56 7.46 -10.32 4.02
C MET A 56 6.56 -10.61 2.81
N ARG A 57 5.35 -11.09 3.06
CA ARG A 57 4.34 -11.35 2.03
C ARG A 57 3.63 -10.07 1.68
N VAL A 58 3.46 -9.82 0.38
CA VAL A 58 2.52 -8.80 -0.08
C VAL A 58 1.11 -9.21 0.33
N VAL A 59 0.47 -8.43 1.20
CA VAL A 59 -0.91 -8.66 1.64
C VAL A 59 -1.92 -7.91 0.79
N ARG A 60 -1.46 -6.86 0.09
CA ARG A 60 -2.31 -6.07 -0.79
C ARG A 60 -1.50 -5.42 -1.90
N VAL A 61 -2.09 -5.42 -3.08
CA VAL A 61 -1.63 -4.64 -4.24
C VAL A 61 -2.68 -3.58 -4.52
N GLY A 62 -2.24 -2.37 -4.81
CA GLY A 62 -3.13 -1.34 -5.31
C GLY A 62 -2.46 -0.47 -6.34
N VAL A 63 -3.27 0.25 -7.09
CA VAL A 63 -2.84 1.13 -8.18
C VAL A 63 -3.48 2.49 -7.97
N SER A 64 -2.72 3.54 -8.24
CA SER A 64 -3.29 4.89 -8.38
C SER A 64 -3.76 5.09 -9.81
N LYS A 65 -4.90 5.75 -9.99
CA LYS A 65 -5.30 6.19 -11.34
C LYS A 65 -4.37 7.30 -11.80
N TYR A 66 -4.11 7.36 -13.11
CA TYR A 66 -3.57 8.57 -13.71
C TYR A 66 -4.54 9.73 -13.46
N SER A 67 -4.00 10.92 -13.15
CA SER A 67 -4.77 12.16 -13.15
C SER A 67 -3.91 13.27 -13.71
N GLU A 68 -4.54 14.20 -14.44
CA GLU A 68 -3.92 15.45 -14.91
C GLU A 68 -3.82 16.50 -13.79
N SER A 69 -4.35 16.21 -12.60
CA SER A 69 -4.25 17.08 -11.43
C SER A 69 -2.80 17.20 -10.96
N PRO A 70 -2.33 18.40 -10.55
CA PRO A 70 -0.96 18.60 -10.09
C PRO A 70 -0.63 17.94 -8.74
N GLN A 71 -1.63 17.50 -7.96
CA GLN A 71 -1.39 16.75 -6.71
C GLN A 71 -1.22 15.25 -7.00
N SER A 72 -0.17 14.63 -6.44
CA SER A 72 0.17 13.21 -6.66
C SER A 72 -1.03 12.28 -6.45
N PRO A 73 -1.58 11.69 -7.53
CA PRO A 73 -2.66 10.71 -7.49
C PRO A 73 -2.34 9.47 -6.64
N LEU A 74 -1.05 9.11 -6.54
CA LEU A 74 -0.61 8.04 -5.67
C LEU A 74 -0.74 8.41 -4.20
N TRP A 75 -0.28 9.59 -3.82
CA TRP A 75 -0.43 10.06 -2.44
C TRP A 75 -1.89 10.17 -2.03
N ASP A 76 -2.76 10.72 -2.89
CA ASP A 76 -4.18 10.81 -2.60
C ASP A 76 -4.79 9.44 -2.28
N ARG A 77 -4.45 8.43 -3.07
CA ARG A 77 -4.90 7.06 -2.83
C ARG A 77 -4.35 6.49 -1.50
N LEU A 78 -3.08 6.71 -1.22
CA LEU A 78 -2.45 6.27 0.02
C LEU A 78 -3.03 6.99 1.26
N ARG A 79 -3.33 8.28 1.15
CA ARG A 79 -3.95 9.09 2.21
C ARG A 79 -5.34 8.57 2.58
N GLU A 80 -6.13 8.13 1.60
CA GLU A 80 -7.45 7.52 1.84
C GLU A 80 -7.35 6.22 2.64
N HIS A 81 -6.30 5.43 2.39
CA HIS A 81 -6.00 4.23 3.17
C HIS A 81 -5.49 4.57 4.58
N ARG A 82 -4.55 5.53 4.66
CA ARG A 82 -3.96 6.01 5.93
C ARG A 82 -5.03 6.55 6.86
N GLY A 83 -6.00 7.27 6.32
CA GLY A 83 -7.01 7.94 7.11
C GLY A 83 -6.52 9.25 7.74
N THR A 84 -7.35 9.82 8.59
CA THR A 84 -7.13 11.09 9.28
C THR A 84 -6.32 10.86 10.54
N ILE A 85 -5.17 11.53 10.66
CA ILE A 85 -4.26 11.36 11.81
C ILE A 85 -4.70 12.21 13.02
N SER A 86 -5.30 13.37 12.79
CA SER A 86 -5.70 14.32 13.84
C SER A 86 -7.11 14.89 13.61
N GLY A 87 -7.59 15.65 14.60
CA GLY A 87 -8.90 16.29 14.59
C GLY A 87 -10.04 15.36 14.99
N LYS A 88 -11.28 15.81 14.77
CA LYS A 88 -12.53 15.12 15.16
C LYS A 88 -12.62 13.68 14.64
N PHE A 89 -11.94 13.38 13.54
CA PHE A 89 -11.95 12.07 12.88
C PHE A 89 -10.60 11.34 12.99
N SER A 90 -9.75 11.67 13.97
CA SER A 90 -8.46 10.99 14.18
C SER A 90 -8.63 9.46 14.26
N GLY A 91 -7.73 8.71 13.60
CA GLY A 91 -7.79 7.26 13.47
C GLY A 91 -8.84 6.75 12.47
N GLY A 92 -9.75 7.61 12.03
CA GLY A 92 -10.79 7.30 11.05
C GLY A 92 -10.24 7.13 9.63
N GLY A 93 -11.01 6.47 8.77
CA GLY A 93 -10.69 6.30 7.36
C GLY A 93 -11.95 6.41 6.50
N ASN A 94 -11.79 6.81 5.23
CA ASN A 94 -12.93 6.92 4.33
C ASN A 94 -13.22 5.57 3.67
N HIS A 95 -14.01 4.72 4.34
CA HIS A 95 -14.36 3.39 3.83
C HIS A 95 -15.11 3.44 2.48
N ARG A 96 -15.83 4.54 2.18
CA ARG A 96 -16.58 4.69 0.92
C ARG A 96 -15.65 4.84 -0.28
N ILE A 97 -14.47 5.43 -0.07
CA ILE A 97 -13.49 5.67 -1.15
C ILE A 97 -12.38 4.61 -1.10
N SER A 98 -12.01 4.17 0.11
CA SER A 98 -10.96 3.19 0.36
C SER A 98 -11.52 1.77 0.38
N ASN A 99 -11.48 1.08 -0.76
CA ASN A 99 -11.80 -0.37 -0.82
C ASN A 99 -10.97 -1.18 0.19
N PHE A 100 -9.78 -0.69 0.58
CA PHE A 100 -8.98 -1.33 1.63
C PHE A 100 -9.68 -1.29 2.97
N ARG A 101 -10.08 -0.08 3.41
CA ARG A 101 -10.80 0.11 4.67
C ARG A 101 -12.16 -0.58 4.65
N TYR A 102 -12.83 -0.63 3.50
CA TYR A 102 -14.07 -1.39 3.34
C TYR A 102 -13.86 -2.87 3.67
N HIS A 103 -12.92 -3.55 2.98
CA HIS A 103 -12.70 -4.98 3.20
C HIS A 103 -12.19 -5.30 4.61
N VAL A 104 -11.29 -4.48 5.17
CA VAL A 104 -10.83 -4.67 6.56
C VAL A 104 -11.98 -4.52 7.55
N GLY A 105 -12.79 -3.47 7.40
CA GLY A 105 -13.96 -3.26 8.26
C GLY A 105 -14.97 -4.40 8.17
N SER A 106 -15.29 -4.86 6.96
CA SER A 106 -16.18 -6.01 6.74
C SER A 106 -15.63 -7.29 7.37
N ALA A 107 -14.31 -7.51 7.38
CA ALA A 107 -13.74 -8.71 7.99
C ALA A 107 -13.77 -8.70 9.54
N LEU A 108 -13.78 -7.52 10.17
CA LEU A 108 -13.74 -7.38 11.63
C LEU A 108 -15.11 -7.33 12.30
N ILE A 109 -16.13 -6.87 11.57
CA ILE A 109 -17.46 -6.55 12.12
C ILE A 109 -18.54 -7.55 11.63
N ASN A 110 -18.18 -8.47 10.74
CA ASN A 110 -19.08 -9.54 10.29
C ASN A 110 -19.07 -10.73 11.24
#